data_AF-X1R7F8-F1
#
_entry.id   AF-X1R7F8-F1
#
_cell.length_a   1.000
_cell.length_b   1.000
_cell.length_c   1.000
_cell.angle_alpha   90.00
_cell.angle_beta   90.00
_cell.angle_gamma   90.00
#
_symmetry.space_group_name_H-M   'P 1'
#
loop_
_entity.id
_entity.type
_entity.pdbx_description
1 polymer ?
#
loop_
_entity_poly.entity_id
_entity_poly.type
_entity_poly.pdbx_seq_one_letter_code
_entity_poly.pdbx_strand_id
1 'polypeptide(L)' 'MTVRELPKVKIGDKRYYQDDRLKEFRAIYNPHDRITYEKFFKKRETGRKKYIDISKI' A
#
# COMPACT_ATOMS: atom_id res chain seq x y z
N MET A 1 10.08 -17.67 17.81
CA MET A 1 10.31 -16.65 16.76
C MET A 1 8.95 -16.25 16.21
N THR A 2 8.45 -15.06 16.52
CA THR A 2 7.16 -14.59 16.01
C THR A 2 7.38 -14.01 14.62
N VAL A 3 6.80 -14.61 13.59
CA VAL A 3 6.87 -14.08 12.23
C VAL A 3 6.18 -12.71 12.26
N ARG A 4 6.91 -11.64 11.94
CA ARG A 4 6.32 -10.31 11.78
C ARG A 4 5.41 -10.34 10.55
N GLU A 5 4.10 -10.41 10.78
CA GLU A 5 3.13 -10.17 9.72
C GLU A 5 3.27 -8.73 9.22
N LEU A 6 3.25 -8.57 7.89
CA LEU A 6 3.22 -7.26 7.27
C LEU A 6 1.87 -6.58 7.54
N PRO A 7 1.84 -5.25 7.73
CA PRO A 7 0.60 -4.50 7.85
C PRO A 7 -0.32 -4.74 6.64
N LYS A 8 -1.62 -4.88 6.87
CA LYS A 8 -2.62 -5.10 5.83
C LYS A 8 -3.40 -3.80 5.61
N VAL A 9 -3.44 -3.31 4.38
CA VAL A 9 -4.14 -2.09 3.98
C VAL A 9 -5.18 -2.38 2.90
N LYS A 10 -6.26 -1.60 2.87
CA LYS A 10 -7.29 -1.66 1.81
C LYS A 10 -7.07 -0.52 0.82
N ILE A 11 -6.90 -0.85 -0.45
CA ILE A 11 -6.74 0.12 -1.54
C ILE A 11 -7.82 -0.16 -2.58
N GLY A 12 -8.80 0.75 -2.68
CA GLY A 12 -10.03 0.49 -3.45
C GLY A 12 -10.79 -0.70 -2.86
N ASP A 13 -11.15 -1.67 -3.70
CA ASP A 13 -11.84 -2.91 -3.29
C ASP A 13 -10.88 -4.06 -2.95
N LYS A 14 -9.57 -3.85 -3.08
CA LYS A 14 -8.55 -4.88 -2.87
C LYS A 14 -7.81 -4.69 -1.55
N ARG A 15 -7.32 -5.80 -0.98
CA ARG A 15 -6.45 -5.82 0.21
C ARG A 15 -5.01 -6.11 -0.19
N TYR A 16 -4.08 -5.39 0.42
CA TYR A 16 -2.66 -5.47 0.17
C TYR A 16 -1.88 -5.61 1.48
N TYR A 17 -0.78 -6.34 1.44
CA TYR A 17 0.31 -6.23 2.40
C TYR A 17 1.14 -4.99 2.07
N GLN A 18 1.34 -4.13 3.06
CA GLN A 18 2.23 -3.01 2.98
C GLN A 18 3.64 -3.47 3.34
N ASP A 19 4.56 -3.33 2.40
CA ASP A 19 5.98 -3.56 2.63
C ASP A 19 6.71 -2.21 2.59
N ASP A 20 6.92 -1.61 3.76
CA ASP A 20 7.62 -0.33 3.89
C ASP A 20 9.11 -0.42 3.54
N ARG A 21 9.72 -1.62 3.62
CA ARG A 21 11.13 -1.82 3.25
C ARG A 21 11.32 -1.68 1.75
N LEU A 22 10.38 -2.24 1.00
CA LEU A 22 10.37 -2.23 -0.46
C LEU A 22 9.51 -1.09 -1.05
N LYS A 23 8.84 -0.30 -0.20
CA LYS A 23 7.93 0.79 -0.58
C LYS A 23 6.89 0.34 -1.61
N GLU A 24 6.30 -0.82 -1.36
CA GLU A 24 5.32 -1.44 -2.24
C GLU A 24 4.12 -2.03 -1.48
N PHE A 25 3.01 -2.16 -2.19
CA PHE A 25 1.80 -2.85 -1.76
C PHE A 25 1.68 -4.14 -2.56
N ARG A 26 1.64 -5.29 -1.89
CA ARG A 26 1.48 -6.62 -2.51
C ARG A 26 0.09 -7.18 -2.26
N ALA A 27 -0.68 -7.53 -3.30
CA ALA A 27 -2.04 -7.98 -3.08
C ALA A 27 -2.06 -9.29 -2.30
N ILE A 28 -2.98 -9.39 -1.32
CA ILE A 28 -3.09 -10.58 -0.45
C ILE A 28 -3.46 -11.82 -1.28
N TYR A 29 -4.39 -11.65 -2.22
CA TYR A 29 -4.93 -12.75 -3.02
C TYR A 29 -4.16 -13.00 -4.33
N ASN A 30 -3.19 -12.13 -4.67
CA ASN A 30 -2.33 -12.30 -5.84
C ASN A 30 -0.95 -11.65 -5.60
N PRO A 31 0.08 -12.41 -5.20
CA PRO A 31 1.39 -11.86 -4.85
C PRO A 31 2.17 -11.26 -6.04
N HIS A 32 1.72 -11.50 -7.28
CA HIS A 32 2.25 -10.87 -8.48
C HIS A 32 1.61 -9.50 -8.76
N ASP A 33 0.44 -9.19 -8.18
CA ASP A 33 -0.20 -7.87 -8.27
C ASP A 33 0.46 -6.92 -7.26
N ARG A 34 1.44 -6.16 -7.73
CA ARG A 34 2.25 -5.23 -6.92
C ARG A 34 2.04 -3.79 -7.36
N ILE A 35 1.90 -2.90 -6.38
CA ILE A 35 1.76 -1.47 -6.58
C ILE A 35 2.86 -0.77 -5.80
N THR A 36 3.80 -0.14 -6.50
CA THR A 36 4.81 0.71 -5.83
C THR A 36 4.17 1.99 -5.30
N TYR A 37 4.76 2.55 -4.25
CA TYR A 37 4.27 3.80 -3.66
C TYR A 37 4.24 4.92 -4.70
N GLU A 38 5.28 5.04 -5.54
CA GLU A 38 5.32 6.04 -6.62
C GLU A 38 4.13 5.93 -7.57
N LYS A 39 3.77 4.70 -7.99
CA LYS A 39 2.62 4.47 -8.87
C LYS A 39 1.31 4.78 -8.14
N PHE A 40 1.23 4.46 -6.84
CA PHE A 40 0.07 4.77 -6.01
C PHE A 40 -0.13 6.29 -5.82
N PHE A 41 0.95 7.02 -5.55
CA PHE A 41 0.92 8.48 -5.35
C PHE A 41 0.70 9.24 -6.67
N LYS A 42 1.37 8.85 -7.78
CA LYS A 42 1.14 9.45 -9.11
C LYS A 42 -0.31 9.32 -9.60
N LYS A 43 -0.95 8.18 -9.31
CA LYS A 43 -2.36 7.95 -9.70
C LYS A 43 -3.35 8.82 -8.89
N ARG A 44 -2.95 9.30 -7.71
CA ARG A 44 -3.74 10.24 -6.90
C ARG A 44 -3.61 11.69 -7.37
N GLU A 45 -2.47 12.09 -7.94
CA GLU A 45 -2.27 13.44 -8.48
C GLU A 45 -3.16 13.76 -9.67
N THR A 46 -3.50 12.76 -10.48
CA THR A 46 -4.42 12.90 -11.62
C THR A 46 -5.91 12.81 -11.26
N GLY A 47 -6.27 12.48 -10.01
CA GLY A 47 -7.66 12.16 -9.62
C GLY A 47 -8.30 12.97 -8.49
N ARG A 48 -7.55 13.48 -7.50
CA ARG A 48 -7.95 14.45 -6.45
C ARG A 48 -6.96 14.31 -5.30
N LYS A 49 -6.31 15.42 -4.97
CA LYS A 49 -5.35 15.57 -3.88
C LYS A 49 -6.05 15.35 -2.52
N LYS A 50 -5.91 14.17 -1.92
CA LYS A 50 -6.11 13.94 -0.48
C LYS A 50 -4.91 13.16 0.03
N TYR A 51 -3.98 13.88 0.65
CA TYR A 51 -2.95 13.28 1.48
C TYR A 51 -3.63 12.69 2.73
N ILE A 52 -3.36 11.43 3.00
CA ILE A 52 -3.61 10.85 4.32
C ILE A 52 -2.31 11.09 5.08
N ASP A 53 -2.33 11.98 6.05
CA ASP A 53 -1.20 12.24 6.93
C ASP A 53 -1.02 11.01 7.82
N ILE A 54 0.03 10.24 7.54
CA ILE A 54 0.46 9.08 8.35
C ILE A 54 1.31 9.51 9.55
N SER A 55 1.49 10.82 9.77
CA SER A 55 2.26 11.40 10.87
C SER A 55 1.50 11.39 12.21
N LYS A 56 0.35 10.71 12.30
CA LYS A 56 -0.55 10.75 13.45
C LYS A 56 -1.01 9.37 13.94
N ILE A 57 -0.13 8.37 13.85
CA ILE A 57 -0.21 7.12 14.62
C ILE A 57 0.82 7.17 15.73
#